data_AF-A0A2C9M489-F1
#
_entry.id   AF-A0A2C9M489-F1
#
_cell.length_a   1.000
_cell.length_b   1.000
_cell.length_c   1.000
_cell.angle_alpha   90.00
_cell.angle_beta   90.00
_cell.angle_gamma   90.00
#
_symmetry.space_group_name_H-M   'P 1'
#
loop_
_entity.id
_entity.type
_entity.pdbx_description
1 polymer ?
#
loop_
_entity_poly.entity_id
_entity_poly.type
_entity_poly.pdbx_seq_one_letter_code
_entity_poly.pdbx_strand_id
1 'polypeptide(L)'
;MIEGNAGNDVGEILSFPQKYQSLIYYGDALYHLGEYKKAESIFMRCLQLRKALNKSKIKSVSSTELTSEVDLKYKIYQCLHKMKQNVEAVNIVSE
;
A
#
# COMPACT_ATOMS: atom_id res chain seq x y z
N MET A 1 -32.13 11.08 -1.75
CA MET A 1 -31.41 12.34 -1.51
C MET A 1 -30.13 12.02 -0.75
N ILE A 2 -29.00 11.95 -1.45
CA ILE A 2 -27.67 12.13 -0.86
C ILE A 2 -27.02 13.12 -1.81
N GLU A 3 -26.89 14.37 -1.37
CA GLU A 3 -26.30 15.45 -2.13
C GLU A 3 -24.82 15.16 -2.39
N GLY A 4 -24.46 15.15 -3.67
CA GLY A 4 -23.08 15.09 -4.11
C GLY A 4 -22.36 16.37 -3.70
N ASN A 5 -21.42 16.24 -2.78
CA ASN A 5 -20.48 17.29 -2.44
C ASN A 5 -19.47 17.46 -3.59
N ALA A 6 -19.81 18.35 -4.52
CA ALA A 6 -18.89 18.87 -5.51
C ALA A 6 -17.90 19.83 -4.83
N GLY A 7 -16.62 19.46 -4.82
CA GLY A 7 -15.55 20.32 -4.33
C GLY A 7 -14.18 19.75 -4.68
N ASN A 8 -13.68 20.12 -5.88
CA ASN A 8 -12.30 19.96 -6.38
C ASN A 8 -11.76 18.55 -6.62
N ASP A 9 -12.06 17.93 -7.78
CA ASP A 9 -11.16 16.93 -8.39
C ASP A 9 -11.50 16.63 -9.87
N VAL A 10 -11.55 17.65 -10.74
CA VAL A 10 -11.90 17.49 -12.18
C VAL A 10 -10.77 16.80 -12.98
N GLY A 11 -9.73 16.28 -12.33
CA GLY A 11 -8.59 15.60 -12.96
C GLY A 11 -8.26 14.21 -12.40
N GLU A 12 -8.82 13.79 -11.25
CA GLU A 12 -8.56 12.48 -10.67
C GLU A 12 -9.70 11.50 -10.95
N ILE A 13 -9.49 10.62 -11.93
CA ILE A 13 -10.44 9.55 -12.30
C ILE A 13 -10.62 8.53 -11.17
N LEU A 14 -9.60 8.36 -10.32
CA LEU A 14 -9.57 7.35 -9.26
C LEU A 14 -9.50 8.00 -7.88
N SER A 15 -10.32 7.52 -6.95
CA SER A 15 -10.26 7.86 -5.54
C SER A 15 -8.98 7.36 -4.88
N PHE A 16 -8.60 7.92 -3.73
CA PHE A 16 -7.42 7.48 -3.00
C PHE A 16 -7.41 5.95 -2.73
N PRO A 17 -8.50 5.32 -2.23
CA PRO A 17 -8.53 3.87 -2.03
C PRO A 17 -8.28 3.07 -3.31
N GLN A 18 -8.84 3.52 -4.44
CA GLN A 18 -8.64 2.88 -5.74
C GLN A 18 -7.18 2.98 -6.21
N LYS A 19 -6.55 4.14 -6.02
CA LYS A 19 -5.12 4.34 -6.33
C LYS A 19 -4.23 3.48 -5.46
N TYR A 20 -4.51 3.45 -4.15
CA TYR A 20 -3.79 2.61 -3.20
C TYR A 20 -3.89 1.14 -3.61
N GLN A 21 -5.09 0.65 -3.87
CA GLN A 21 -5.30 -0.74 -4.24
C GLN A 21 -4.63 -1.08 -5.59
N SER A 22 -4.64 -0.15 -6.55
CA SER A 22 -3.92 -0.29 -7.81
C SER A 22 -2.41 -0.44 -7.62
N LEU A 23 -1.82 0.31 -6.66
CA LEU A 23 -0.41 0.17 -6.31
C LEU A 23 -0.10 -1.19 -5.68
N ILE A 24 -0.99 -1.73 -4.84
CA ILE A 24 -0.85 -3.08 -4.27
C ILE A 24 -0.84 -4.12 -5.40
N TYR A 25 -1.80 -4.07 -6.33
CA TYR A 25 -1.85 -4.99 -7.45
C TYR A 25 -0.62 -4.87 -8.37
N TYR A 26 -0.11 -3.66 -8.57
CA TYR A 26 1.12 -3.45 -9.32
C TYR A 26 2.34 -4.07 -8.63
N GLY A 27 2.45 -3.92 -7.30
CA GLY A 27 3.49 -4.58 -6.51
C GLY A 27 3.41 -6.10 -6.59
N ASP A 28 2.20 -6.67 -6.52
CA ASP A 28 1.97 -8.10 -6.66
C ASP A 28 2.37 -8.61 -8.06
N ALA A 29 2.03 -7.87 -9.11
CA ALA A 29 2.45 -8.21 -10.47
C ALA A 29 3.98 -8.23 -10.61
N LEU A 30 4.68 -7.22 -10.09
CA LEU A 30 6.14 -7.17 -10.07
C LEU A 30 6.74 -8.34 -9.29
N TYR A 31 6.14 -8.72 -8.15
CA TYR A 31 6.57 -9.86 -7.36
C TYR A 31 6.46 -11.16 -8.16
N HIS A 32 5.33 -11.38 -8.83
CA HIS A 32 5.11 -12.56 -9.67
C HIS A 32 6.02 -12.61 -10.89
N LEU A 33 6.44 -11.45 -11.41
CA LEU A 33 7.45 -11.34 -12.48
C LEU A 33 8.90 -11.57 -11.98
N GLY A 34 9.11 -11.72 -10.67
CA GLY A 34 10.45 -11.88 -10.09
C GLY A 34 11.20 -10.56 -9.89
N GLU A 35 10.57 -9.42 -10.14
CA GLU A 35 11.13 -8.08 -9.97
C GLU A 35 11.07 -7.63 -8.50
N TYR A 36 11.63 -8.45 -7.59
CA TYR A 36 11.45 -8.32 -6.14
C TYR A 36 11.87 -6.96 -5.57
N LYS A 37 12.95 -6.37 -6.08
CA LYS A 37 13.41 -5.04 -5.65
C LYS A 37 12.42 -3.93 -6.01
N LYS A 38 11.79 -4.02 -7.19
CA LYS A 38 10.77 -3.05 -7.59
C LYS A 38 9.49 -3.27 -6.78
N ALA A 39 9.08 -4.52 -6.58
CA ALA A 39 7.92 -4.87 -5.76
C ALA A 39 8.07 -4.34 -4.32
N GLU A 40 9.24 -4.55 -3.70
CA GLU A 40 9.58 -4.04 -2.38
C GLU A 40 9.42 -2.51 -2.29
N SER A 41 9.99 -1.77 -3.23
CA SER A 41 9.84 -0.31 -3.28
C SER A 41 8.39 0.17 -3.39
N ILE A 42 7.56 -0.54 -4.17
CA ILE A 42 6.13 -0.23 -4.30
C ILE A 42 5.38 -0.49 -2.99
N PHE A 43 5.64 -1.62 -2.33
CA PHE A 43 5.00 -1.92 -1.04
C PHE A 43 5.46 -0.96 0.07
N MET A 44 6.74 -0.59 0.11
CA MET A 44 7.25 0.44 1.03
C MET A 44 6.53 1.79 0.83
N ARG A 45 6.28 2.19 -0.42
CA ARG A 45 5.50 3.40 -0.73
C ARG A 45 4.07 3.30 -0.20
N CYS A 46 3.42 2.14 -0.39
CA CYS A 46 2.07 1.91 0.14
C CYS A 46 2.04 1.98 1.67
N LEU A 47 3.06 1.44 2.34
CA LEU A 47 3.21 1.50 3.80
C LEU A 47 3.30 2.95 4.31
N GLN A 48 4.06 3.80 3.62
CA GLN A 48 4.17 5.23 3.96
C GLN A 48 2.84 5.97 3.76
N LEU A 49 2.13 5.71 2.65
CA LEU A 49 0.82 6.30 2.38
C LEU A 49 -0.20 5.94 3.47
N ARG A 50 -0.19 4.69 3.93
CA ARG A 50 -1.06 4.23 5.02
C ARG A 50 -0.71 4.88 6.37
N LYS A 51 0.58 5.01 6.70
CA LYS A 51 1.04 5.74 7.89
C LYS A 51 0.62 7.22 7.85
N ALA A 52 0.63 7.85 6.68
CA ALA A 52 0.17 9.24 6.51
C ALA A 52 -1.34 9.39 6.75
N LEU A 53 -2.15 8.45 6.23
CA LEU A 53 -3.60 8.40 6.47
C LEU A 53 -3.95 8.26 7.94
N ASN A 54 -3.23 7.41 8.71
CA ASN A 54 -3.55 7.22 10.13
C ASN A 54 -3.28 8.47 10.98
N LYS A 55 -2.39 9.37 10.54
CA LYS A 55 -2.08 10.63 11.24
C LYS A 55 -3.11 11.72 10.94
N SER A 56 -3.63 11.76 9.72
CA SER A 56 -4.75 12.62 9.35
C SER A 56 -6.05 11.95 9.82
N LYS A 57 -6.81 12.49 10.77
CA LYS A 57 -8.09 11.90 11.25
C LYS A 57 -9.21 11.87 10.17
N ILE A 58 -8.94 11.36 8.97
CA ILE A 58 -9.87 11.22 7.86
C ILE A 58 -10.70 9.97 8.14
N LYS A 59 -11.79 10.14 8.88
CA LYS A 59 -12.77 9.09 9.25
C LYS A 59 -13.60 8.54 8.07
N SER A 60 -13.22 8.84 6.83
CA SER A 60 -14.06 8.60 5.63
C SER A 60 -13.75 7.29 4.92
N VAL A 61 -12.49 6.83 4.95
CA VAL A 61 -12.12 5.56 4.30
C VAL A 61 -12.19 4.47 5.36
N SER A 62 -13.06 3.48 5.14
CA SER A 62 -13.13 2.34 6.04
C SER A 62 -11.78 1.61 6.00
N SER A 63 -11.08 1.53 7.15
CA SER A 63 -9.79 0.83 7.25
C SER A 63 -9.89 -0.65 6.85
N THR A 64 -11.11 -1.18 6.73
CA THR A 64 -11.46 -2.54 6.32
C THR A 64 -11.29 -2.79 4.83
N GLU A 65 -11.34 -1.76 3.97
CA GLU A 65 -11.24 -1.91 2.51
C GLU A 65 -9.80 -1.83 1.97
N LEU A 66 -8.82 -1.41 2.79
CA LEU A 66 -7.43 -1.25 2.39
C LEU A 66 -6.53 -2.35 2.96
N THR A 67 -5.67 -2.94 2.11
CA THR A 67 -4.64 -3.93 2.51
C THR A 67 -3.91 -3.50 3.77
N SER A 68 -3.97 -4.34 4.81
CA SER A 68 -3.56 -3.98 6.17
C SER A 68 -2.06 -3.65 6.25
N GLU A 69 -1.66 -2.94 7.32
CA GLU A 69 -0.24 -2.68 7.56
C GLU A 69 0.55 -3.98 7.72
N VAL A 70 -0.05 -4.97 8.39
CA VAL A 70 0.51 -6.30 8.61
C VAL A 70 0.68 -7.03 7.27
N ASP A 71 -0.33 -7.00 6.40
CA ASP A 71 -0.25 -7.63 5.08
C ASP A 71 0.84 -6.98 4.21
N LEU A 72 0.98 -5.66 4.29
CA LEU A 72 2.05 -4.93 3.60
C LEU A 72 3.43 -5.31 4.10
N LYS A 73 3.64 -5.34 5.42
CA LYS A 73 4.91 -5.79 6.02
C LYS A 73 5.23 -7.23 5.61
N TYR A 74 4.23 -8.11 5.56
CA TYR A 74 4.41 -9.48 5.09
C TYR A 74 4.79 -9.53 3.59
N LYS A 75 4.15 -8.76 2.72
CA LYS A 75 4.52 -8.66 1.30
C LYS A 75 5.95 -8.12 1.11
N ILE A 76 6.37 -7.13 1.89
CA ILE A 76 7.76 -6.62 1.89
C ILE A 76 8.74 -7.71 2.35
N TYR A 77 8.42 -8.41 3.43
CA TYR A 77 9.18 -9.57 3.91
C TYR A 77 9.38 -10.61 2.81
N GLN A 78 8.31 -10.94 2.06
CA GLN A 78 8.39 -11.90 0.96
C GLN A 78 9.37 -11.44 -0.13
N CYS A 79 9.39 -10.16 -0.48
CA CYS A 79 10.36 -9.60 -1.42
C CYS A 79 11.81 -9.73 -0.89
N LEU A 80 12.05 -9.29 0.35
CA LEU A 80 13.38 -9.32 0.98
C LEU A 80 13.89 -10.75 1.13
N HIS A 81 13.02 -11.69 1.50
CA HIS A 81 13.36 -13.11 1.59
C HIS A 81 13.74 -13.70 0.23
N LYS A 82 13.01 -13.37 -0.85
CA LYS A 82 13.36 -13.77 -2.22
C LYS A 82 14.70 -13.18 -2.69
N MET A 83 15.05 -11.98 -2.19
CA MET A 83 16.36 -11.35 -2.42
C MET A 83 17.46 -11.82 -1.46
N LYS A 84 17.17 -12.78 -0.56
CA LYS A 84 18.09 -13.29 0.48
C LYS A 84 18.54 -12.23 1.51
N GLN A 85 17.83 -11.12 1.63
CA GLN A 85 18.06 -10.07 2.62
C GLN A 85 17.35 -10.42 3.94
N ASN A 86 17.72 -11.55 4.57
CA ASN A 86 16.98 -12.10 5.70
C ASN A 86 17.00 -11.21 6.95
N VAL A 87 18.06 -10.43 7.17
CA VAL A 87 18.16 -9.48 8.31
C VAL A 87 17.12 -8.37 8.17
N GLU A 88 17.05 -7.75 6.99
CA GLU A 88 16.07 -6.71 6.68
C GLU A 88 14.64 -7.26 6.74
N ALA A 89 14.46 -8.51 6.27
CA ALA A 89 13.17 -9.19 6.28
C ALA A 89 12.65 -9.41 7.72
N VAL A 90 13.50 -9.79 8.67
CA VAL A 90 13.08 -9.93 10.08
C VAL A 90 12.72 -8.56 10.67
N ASN A 91 13.53 -7.53 10.37
CA ASN A 91 13.30 -6.19 10.92
C ASN A 91 11.93 -5.61 10.52
N ILE A 92 11.49 -5.80 9.27
CA ILE A 92 10.22 -5.22 8.79
C ILE A 92 8.98 -5.83 9.45
N VAL A 93 9.04 -7.07 9.92
CA VAL A 93 7.92 -7.73 10.62
C VAL A 93 7.98 -7.58 12.14
N SER A 94 9.14 -7.18 12.68
CA SER A 94 9.33 -6.96 14.12
C SER A 94 9.04 -5.52 14.59
N GLU A 95 9.05 -4.55 13.67
CA GLU A 95 8.59 -3.16 13.91
C GLU A 95 7.06 -3.07 13.94
#